data_AF-A0A7J9VHK5-F1
#
_entry.id   AF-A0A7J9VHK5-F1
#
_cell.length_a   1.000
_cell.length_b   1.000
_cell.length_c   1.000
_cell.angle_alpha   90.00
_cell.angle_beta   90.00
_cell.angle_gamma   90.00
#
_symmetry.space_group_name_H-M   'P 1'
#
loop_
_entity.id
_entity.type
_entity.pdbx_description
1 polymer ?
#
loop_
_entity_poly.entity_id
_entity_poly.type
_entity_poly.pdbx_seq_one_letter_code
_entity_poly.pdbx_strand_id
1 'polypeptide(L)'
;RCHCRSDFANWYKDYAQAIRNFVLSRTHDPLLADDCTSETFLKAFAHRNSFQCQGQGVRPWLVTIARNVVRDYLRTSQRQKVTVAEAFTESTDPAPNPEQLVLERATIAEISRCVGQLSSDQAQCIRLRFTEGLSVNQTARMMERSEGAVRALQYRAIRELDSILLDSHR
;
A
#
# COMPACT_ATOMS: atom_id res chain seq x y z
N ARG A 1 -17.61 21.07 1.18
CA ARG A 1 -16.92 22.06 0.31
C ARG A 1 -15.51 21.54 0.06
N CYS A 2 -15.17 21.18 -1.19
CA CYS A 2 -13.93 20.49 -1.53
C CYS A 2 -12.73 21.46 -1.58
N HIS A 3 -11.82 21.37 -0.60
CA HIS A 3 -10.56 22.12 -0.50
C HIS A 3 -9.43 21.51 -1.36
N CYS A 4 -9.71 21.02 -2.58
CA CYS A 4 -8.75 20.18 -3.30
C CYS A 4 -7.49 20.89 -3.85
N ARG A 5 -7.41 22.22 -3.79
CA ARG A 5 -6.25 22.99 -4.30
C ARG A 5 -5.20 23.34 -3.25
N SER A 6 -5.61 23.58 -2.01
CA SER A 6 -4.74 24.11 -0.93
C SER A 6 -4.10 23.01 -0.08
N ASP A 7 -4.62 21.78 -0.14
CA ASP A 7 -4.30 20.70 0.81
C ASP A 7 -3.26 19.68 0.32
N PHE A 8 -2.68 19.84 -0.88
CA PHE A 8 -1.72 18.83 -1.38
C PHE A 8 -0.48 18.70 -0.48
N ALA A 9 -0.02 19.82 0.10
CA ALA A 9 1.07 19.79 1.08
C ALA A 9 0.71 18.95 2.32
N ASN A 10 -0.56 18.98 2.75
CA ASN A 10 -1.05 18.13 3.84
C ASN A 10 -1.11 16.66 3.39
N TRP A 11 -1.53 16.37 2.16
CA TRP A 11 -1.50 15.00 1.63
C TRP A 11 -0.08 14.42 1.63
N TYR A 12 0.91 15.21 1.25
CA TYR A 12 2.30 14.77 1.29
C TYR A 12 2.73 14.45 2.73
N LYS A 13 2.50 15.38 3.67
CA LYS A 13 2.83 15.18 5.09
C LYS A 13 2.16 13.94 5.69
N ASP A 14 0.88 13.74 5.38
CA ASP A 14 0.07 12.69 5.98
C ASP A 14 0.33 11.30 5.37
N TYR A 15 0.72 11.24 4.10
CA TYR A 15 0.77 9.97 3.37
C TYR A 15 2.13 9.59 2.79
N ALA A 16 3.14 10.47 2.75
CA ALA A 16 4.44 10.17 2.15
C ALA A 16 5.10 8.94 2.77
N GLN A 17 5.14 8.86 4.11
CA GLN A 17 5.73 7.70 4.79
C GLN A 17 4.96 6.40 4.49
N ALA A 18 3.63 6.46 4.46
CA ALA A 18 2.80 5.29 4.19
C ALA A 18 2.99 4.78 2.74
N ILE A 19 3.14 5.69 1.78
CA ILE A 19 3.43 5.36 0.38
C ILE A 19 4.85 4.81 0.25
N ARG A 20 5.84 5.43 0.90
CA ARG A 20 7.21 4.94 0.93
C ARG A 20 7.29 3.52 1.47
N ASN A 21 6.67 3.25 2.62
CA ASN A 21 6.62 1.91 3.21
C ASN A 21 5.93 0.91 2.26
N PHE A 22 4.84 1.31 1.60
CA PHE A 22 4.16 0.49 0.60
C PHE A 22 5.07 0.13 -0.59
N VAL A 23 5.87 1.07 -1.08
CA VAL A 23 6.82 0.83 -2.16
C VAL A 23 7.97 -0.05 -1.67
N LEU A 24 8.57 0.29 -0.52
CA LEU A 24 9.70 -0.42 0.06
C LEU A 24 9.38 -1.90 0.28
N SER A 25 8.16 -2.22 0.73
CA SER A 25 7.71 -3.61 0.93
C SER A 25 7.61 -4.43 -0.37
N ARG A 26 7.76 -3.80 -1.54
CA ARG A 26 7.67 -4.44 -2.86
C ARG A 26 8.99 -4.43 -3.57
N THR A 27 9.71 -3.31 -3.50
CA THR A 27 11.00 -3.14 -4.17
C THR A 27 12.14 -3.75 -3.37
N HIS A 28 12.02 -3.78 -2.04
CA HIS A 28 13.10 -4.14 -1.11
C HIS A 28 14.38 -3.31 -1.34
N ASP A 29 14.21 -2.11 -1.89
CA ASP A 29 15.26 -1.17 -2.27
C ASP A 29 14.86 0.21 -1.74
N PRO A 30 15.59 0.74 -0.73
CA PRO A 30 15.32 2.04 -0.12
C PRO A 30 15.43 3.22 -1.09
N LEU A 31 16.46 3.23 -1.94
CA LEU A 31 16.66 4.30 -2.93
C LEU A 31 15.51 4.33 -3.91
N LEU A 32 15.14 3.16 -4.43
CA LEU A 32 14.02 3.03 -5.33
C LEU A 32 12.69 3.39 -4.65
N ALA A 33 12.55 3.11 -3.35
CA ALA A 33 11.37 3.49 -2.60
C ALA A 33 11.22 5.01 -2.51
N ASP A 34 12.31 5.74 -2.28
CA ASP A 34 12.31 7.20 -2.25
C ASP A 34 11.99 7.82 -3.61
N ASP A 35 12.58 7.30 -4.69
CA ASP A 35 12.32 7.75 -6.06
C ASP A 35 10.87 7.51 -6.49
N CYS A 36 10.37 6.28 -6.31
CA CYS A 36 9.00 5.92 -6.65
C CYS A 36 7.97 6.70 -5.81
N THR A 37 8.29 7.01 -4.55
CA THR A 37 7.43 7.85 -3.70
C THR A 37 7.35 9.25 -4.27
N SER A 38 8.48 9.85 -4.60
CA SER A 38 8.56 11.18 -5.23
C SER A 38 7.76 11.23 -6.54
N GLU A 39 7.95 10.24 -7.41
CA GLU A 39 7.21 10.14 -8.67
C GLU A 39 5.70 9.96 -8.44
N THR A 40 5.31 9.19 -7.43
CA THR A 40 3.89 9.01 -7.06
C THR A 40 3.25 10.35 -6.73
N PHE A 41 3.89 11.16 -5.90
CA PHE A 41 3.33 12.47 -5.53
C PHE A 41 3.41 13.48 -6.68
N LEU A 42 4.41 13.43 -7.56
CA LEU A 42 4.42 14.23 -8.78
C LEU A 42 3.23 13.90 -9.70
N LYS A 43 2.98 12.62 -9.95
CA LYS A 43 1.81 12.15 -10.73
C LYS A 43 0.49 12.51 -10.03
N ALA A 44 0.41 12.34 -8.72
CA ALA A 44 -0.76 12.73 -7.94
C ALA A 44 -1.02 14.24 -8.06
N PHE A 45 0.02 15.07 -7.95
CA PHE A 45 -0.10 16.50 -8.13
C PHE A 45 -0.63 16.83 -9.53
N ALA A 46 -0.07 16.23 -10.59
CA ALA A 46 -0.54 16.45 -11.97
C ALA A 46 -2.03 16.09 -12.15
N HIS A 47 -2.50 15.01 -11.53
CA HIS A 47 -3.88 14.52 -11.66
C HIS A 47 -4.84 14.99 -10.56
N ARG A 48 -4.41 15.83 -9.63
CA ARG A 48 -5.20 16.26 -8.46
C ARG A 48 -6.58 16.85 -8.79
N ASN A 49 -6.70 17.53 -9.93
CA ASN A 49 -7.97 18.15 -10.35
C ASN A 49 -9.00 17.13 -10.86
N SER A 50 -8.53 15.95 -11.28
CA SER A 50 -9.38 14.85 -11.77
C SER A 50 -9.86 13.93 -10.65
N PHE A 51 -9.24 14.04 -9.45
CA PHE A 51 -9.65 13.29 -8.29
C PHE A 51 -10.98 13.84 -7.76
N GLN A 52 -12.06 13.16 -8.09
CA GLN A 52 -13.35 13.37 -7.45
C GLN A 52 -13.43 12.45 -6.24
N CYS A 53 -13.69 13.02 -5.06
CA CYS A 53 -13.91 12.29 -3.82
C CYS A 53 -15.29 11.58 -3.87
N GLN A 54 -15.50 10.71 -4.87
CA GLN A 54 -16.69 9.87 -5.02
C GLN A 54 -16.59 8.65 -4.09
N GLY A 55 -16.39 8.90 -2.79
CA GLY A 55 -16.29 7.85 -1.78
C GLY A 55 -14.97 7.08 -1.72
N GLN A 56 -13.99 7.36 -2.60
CA GLN A 56 -12.62 6.89 -2.44
C GLN A 56 -11.79 7.93 -1.66
N GLY A 57 -11.15 7.51 -0.57
CA GLY A 57 -10.23 8.35 0.18
C GLY A 57 -8.93 8.63 -0.59
N VAL A 58 -8.21 9.68 -0.18
CA VAL A 58 -6.94 10.10 -0.80
C VAL A 58 -5.90 8.97 -0.78
N ARG A 59 -5.76 8.26 0.35
CA ARG A 59 -4.77 7.18 0.50
C ARG A 59 -4.96 6.03 -0.52
N PRO A 60 -6.14 5.40 -0.68
CA PRO A 60 -6.37 4.42 -1.74
C PRO A 60 -6.04 4.89 -3.16
N TRP A 61 -6.29 6.17 -3.44
CA TRP A 61 -5.96 6.77 -4.73
C TRP A 61 -4.44 6.91 -4.93
N LEU A 62 -3.71 7.42 -3.93
CA LEU A 62 -2.25 7.48 -3.94
C LEU A 62 -1.61 6.09 -4.07
N VAL A 63 -2.13 5.08 -3.36
CA VAL A 63 -1.68 3.68 -3.46
C VAL A 63 -1.88 3.12 -4.87
N THR A 64 -2.91 3.54 -5.59
CA THR A 64 -3.14 3.15 -6.97
C THR A 64 -2.07 3.75 -7.90
N ILE A 65 -1.72 5.03 -7.71
CA ILE A 65 -0.65 5.68 -8.47
C ILE A 65 0.70 5.00 -8.16
N ALA A 66 1.02 4.78 -6.88
CA ALA A 66 2.25 4.12 -6.46
C ALA A 66 2.41 2.73 -7.05
N ARG A 67 1.35 1.92 -7.08
CA ARG A 67 1.40 0.59 -7.72
C ARG A 67 1.76 0.68 -9.20
N ASN A 68 1.20 1.66 -9.92
CA ASN A 68 1.51 1.84 -11.33
C ASN A 68 2.98 2.25 -11.52
N VAL A 69 3.48 3.19 -10.71
CA VAL A 69 4.90 3.59 -10.70
C VAL A 69 5.82 2.40 -10.47
N VAL A 70 5.58 1.62 -9.42
CA VAL A 70 6.38 0.43 -9.10
C VAL A 70 6.33 -0.59 -10.24
N ARG A 71 5.15 -0.85 -10.82
CA ARG A 71 5.01 -1.78 -11.94
C ARG A 71 5.80 -1.31 -13.17
N ASP A 72 5.75 -0.02 -13.49
CA ASP A 72 6.46 0.55 -14.63
C ASP A 72 7.98 0.46 -14.43
N TYR A 73 8.46 0.71 -13.22
CA TYR A 73 9.86 0.55 -12.87
C TYR A 73 10.30 -0.93 -12.97
N LEU A 74 9.56 -1.85 -12.34
CA LEU A 74 9.89 -3.28 -12.38
C LEU A 74 9.87 -3.84 -13.82
N ARG A 75 8.95 -3.38 -14.68
CA ARG A 75 8.93 -3.76 -16.10
C ARG A 75 10.16 -3.24 -16.85
N THR A 76 10.63 -2.04 -16.52
CA THR A 76 11.82 -1.44 -17.14
C THR A 76 13.09 -2.11 -16.65
N SER A 77 13.20 -2.38 -15.35
CA SER A 77 14.30 -3.12 -14.74
C SER A 77 14.40 -4.55 -15.26
N GLN A 78 13.27 -5.26 -15.45
CA GLN A 78 13.29 -6.60 -16.08
C GLN A 78 13.80 -6.55 -17.52
N ARG A 79 13.47 -5.51 -18.29
CA ARG A 79 14.00 -5.32 -19.65
C ARG A 79 15.50 -5.02 -19.64
N GLN A 80 15.99 -4.28 -18.64
CA GLN A 80 17.41 -3.95 -18.48
C GLN A 80 18.24 -5.11 -17.89
N LYS A 81 17.67 -5.96 -17.02
CA LYS A 81 18.34 -7.15 -16.47
C LYS A 81 18.65 -8.21 -17.52
N VAL A 82 17.90 -8.25 -18.63
CA VAL A 82 18.26 -9.07 -19.81
C VAL A 82 19.53 -8.55 -20.51
N THR A 83 19.93 -7.29 -20.25
CA THR A 83 21.07 -6.62 -20.88
C THR A 83 22.29 -6.46 -19.95
N VAL A 84 22.10 -6.50 -18.62
CA VAL A 84 23.15 -6.18 -17.63
C VAL A 84 23.38 -7.35 -16.67
N ALA A 85 23.83 -8.49 -17.19
CA ALA A 85 24.26 -9.63 -16.36
C ALA A 85 25.70 -9.50 -15.80
N GLU A 86 26.34 -8.34 -15.97
CA GLU A 86 27.73 -8.09 -15.55
C GLU A 86 27.86 -6.74 -14.85
N ALA A 87 27.44 -6.64 -13.58
CA ALA A 87 28.00 -5.67 -12.62
C ALA A 87 27.44 -5.93 -11.21
N PHE A 88 28.34 -6.23 -10.29
CA PHE A 88 28.13 -6.27 -8.84
C PHE A 88 27.50 -4.97 -8.29
N THR A 89 26.78 -5.05 -7.17
CA THR A 89 27.18 -4.41 -5.90
C THR A 89 26.29 -4.78 -4.72
N GLU A 90 26.94 -5.13 -3.61
CA GLU A 90 26.38 -5.07 -2.25
C GLU A 90 25.99 -3.63 -1.92
N SER A 91 24.83 -3.45 -1.28
CA SER A 91 24.50 -2.23 -0.55
C SER A 91 24.16 -2.63 0.89
N THR A 92 25.04 -2.25 1.81
CA THR A 92 24.77 -2.27 3.25
C THR A 92 24.20 -0.91 3.62
N ASP A 93 22.91 -0.89 3.99
CA ASP A 93 22.21 0.33 4.40
C ASP A 93 22.04 0.40 5.94
N PRO A 94 21.87 1.62 6.50
CA PRO A 94 21.91 1.84 7.94
C PRO A 94 20.71 1.21 8.64
N ALA A 95 21.00 0.42 9.68
CA ALA A 95 19.99 -0.25 10.49
C ALA A 95 19.03 0.78 11.12
N PRO A 96 17.70 0.60 10.97
CA PRO A 96 16.72 1.40 11.70
C PRO A 96 16.90 1.25 13.22
N ASN A 97 16.48 2.25 14.00
CA ASN A 97 16.56 2.21 15.46
C ASN A 97 15.95 0.89 15.99
N PRO A 98 16.73 0.05 16.72
CA PRO A 98 16.29 -1.27 17.15
C PRO A 98 15.02 -1.25 18.00
N GLU A 99 14.77 -0.21 18.78
CA GLU A 99 13.57 -0.09 19.62
C GLU A 99 12.30 0.12 18.78
N GLN A 100 12.40 0.96 17.75
CA GLN A 100 11.29 1.20 16.82
C GLN A 100 10.99 -0.05 15.99
N LEU A 101 12.03 -0.79 15.58
CA LEU A 101 11.86 -2.09 14.89
C LEU A 101 11.16 -3.13 15.76
N VAL A 102 11.46 -3.17 17.05
CA VAL A 102 10.82 -4.13 17.98
C VAL A 102 9.32 -3.79 18.15
N LEU A 103 8.98 -2.51 18.33
CA LEU A 103 7.60 -2.07 18.46
C LEU A 103 6.79 -2.29 17.17
N GLU A 104 7.38 -1.96 16.01
CA GLU A 104 6.79 -2.23 14.70
C GLU A 104 6.60 -3.73 14.45
N ARG A 105 7.58 -4.57 14.80
CA ARG A 105 7.47 -6.04 14.66
C ARG A 105 6.39 -6.62 15.57
N ALA A 106 6.28 -6.16 16.82
CA ALA A 106 5.23 -6.60 17.73
C ALA A 106 3.82 -6.21 17.22
N THR A 107 3.69 -4.98 16.68
CA THR A 107 2.45 -4.49 16.09
C THR A 107 2.06 -5.28 14.83
N ILE A 108 3.04 -5.57 13.95
CA ILE A 108 2.83 -6.36 12.73
C ILE A 108 2.44 -7.80 13.06
N ALA A 109 3.09 -8.42 14.06
CA ALA A 109 2.77 -9.78 14.49
C ALA A 109 1.34 -9.88 15.01
N GLU A 110 0.91 -8.90 15.81
CA GLU A 110 -0.44 -8.87 16.36
C GLU A 110 -1.51 -8.66 15.29
N ILE A 111 -1.28 -7.73 14.36
CA ILE A 111 -2.16 -7.54 13.20
C ILE A 111 -2.23 -8.81 12.36
N SER A 112 -1.10 -9.49 12.14
CA SER A 112 -1.04 -10.74 11.38
C SER A 112 -1.84 -11.86 12.06
N ARG A 113 -1.76 -11.95 13.39
CA ARG A 113 -2.57 -12.88 14.20
C ARG A 113 -4.07 -12.58 14.08
N CYS A 114 -4.46 -11.31 14.13
CA CYS A 114 -5.86 -10.90 13.97
C CYS A 114 -6.39 -11.22 12.56
N VAL A 115 -5.61 -10.94 11.52
CA VAL A 115 -5.96 -11.30 10.14
C VAL A 115 -6.09 -12.82 9.97
N GLY A 116 -5.28 -13.60 10.71
CA GLY A 116 -5.37 -15.07 10.73
C GLY A 116 -6.66 -15.63 11.35
N GLN A 117 -7.40 -14.84 12.12
CA GLN A 117 -8.68 -15.23 12.72
C GLN A 117 -9.88 -14.95 11.81
N LEU A 118 -9.69 -14.18 10.73
CA LEU A 118 -10.74 -13.95 9.73
C LEU A 118 -11.04 -15.22 8.93
N SER A 119 -12.25 -15.30 8.36
CA SER A 119 -12.53 -16.32 7.33
C SER A 119 -11.57 -16.18 6.15
N SER A 120 -11.32 -17.28 5.43
CA SER A 120 -10.40 -17.33 4.29
C SER A 120 -10.68 -16.22 3.26
N ASP A 121 -11.95 -16.03 2.92
CA ASP A 121 -12.43 -14.98 2.01
C ASP A 121 -12.11 -13.56 2.53
N GLN A 122 -12.39 -13.30 3.81
CA GLN A 122 -12.13 -12.00 4.42
C GLN A 122 -10.62 -11.72 4.47
N ALA A 123 -9.81 -12.67 4.93
CA ALA A 123 -8.37 -12.55 4.98
C ALA A 123 -7.76 -12.33 3.59
N GLN A 124 -8.23 -13.07 2.58
CA GLN A 124 -7.83 -12.88 1.19
C GLN A 124 -8.21 -11.49 0.67
N CYS A 125 -9.42 -11.03 0.97
CA CYS A 125 -9.87 -9.69 0.61
C CYS A 125 -8.96 -8.61 1.24
N ILE A 126 -8.64 -8.72 2.53
CA ILE A 126 -7.75 -7.78 3.21
C ILE A 126 -6.35 -7.77 2.59
N ARG A 127 -5.75 -8.96 2.34
CA ARG A 127 -4.43 -9.05 1.69
C ARG A 127 -4.44 -8.38 0.32
N LEU A 128 -5.39 -8.71 -0.55
CA LEU A 128 -5.47 -8.13 -1.89
C LEU A 128 -5.68 -6.61 -1.85
N ARG A 129 -6.50 -6.10 -0.92
CA ARG A 129 -6.87 -4.68 -0.86
C ARG A 129 -5.82 -3.81 -0.19
N PHE A 130 -5.13 -4.32 0.84
CA PHE A 130 -4.26 -3.50 1.70
C PHE A 130 -2.80 -3.93 1.63
N THR A 131 -2.52 -5.23 1.55
CA THR A 131 -1.15 -5.74 1.38
C THR A 131 -0.69 -5.58 -0.05
N GLU A 132 -1.48 -6.03 -1.04
CA GLU A 132 -1.20 -5.93 -2.49
C GLU A 132 -1.67 -4.58 -3.09
N GLY A 133 -2.60 -3.92 -2.40
CA GLY A 133 -3.18 -2.63 -2.75
C GLY A 133 -4.23 -2.65 -3.87
N LEU A 134 -4.54 -3.82 -4.46
CA LEU A 134 -5.40 -3.96 -5.64
C LEU A 134 -6.70 -3.15 -5.51
N SER A 135 -7.17 -2.55 -6.61
CA SER A 135 -8.46 -1.84 -6.66
C SER A 135 -9.65 -2.78 -6.45
N VAL A 136 -10.85 -2.26 -6.14
CA VAL A 136 -12.03 -3.11 -5.88
C VAL A 136 -12.34 -3.97 -7.09
N ASN A 137 -12.24 -3.39 -8.29
CA ASN A 137 -12.40 -4.09 -9.56
C ASN A 137 -11.35 -5.20 -9.76
N GLN A 138 -10.07 -4.90 -9.47
CA GLN A 138 -8.99 -5.89 -9.58
C GLN A 138 -9.18 -7.04 -8.59
N THR A 139 -9.53 -6.73 -7.34
CA THR A 139 -9.83 -7.74 -6.32
C THR A 139 -11.05 -8.58 -6.70
N ALA A 140 -12.09 -7.96 -7.26
CA ALA A 140 -13.30 -8.65 -7.73
C ALA A 140 -12.98 -9.66 -8.84
N ARG A 141 -12.14 -9.28 -9.81
CA ARG A 141 -11.65 -10.20 -10.84
C ARG A 141 -10.82 -11.35 -10.25
N MET A 142 -9.89 -11.04 -9.35
CA MET A 142 -9.00 -12.03 -8.73
C MET A 142 -9.75 -13.04 -7.84
N MET A 143 -10.83 -12.61 -7.20
CA MET A 143 -11.66 -13.44 -6.32
C MET A 143 -12.89 -14.03 -7.02
N GLU A 144 -13.04 -13.81 -8.34
CA GLU A 144 -14.19 -14.24 -9.14
C GLU A 144 -15.54 -13.81 -8.54
N ARG A 145 -15.63 -12.56 -8.11
CA ARG A 145 -16.80 -11.96 -7.45
C ARG A 145 -17.22 -10.64 -8.08
N SER A 146 -18.42 -10.16 -7.75
CA SER A 146 -18.84 -8.81 -8.10
C SER A 146 -18.14 -7.76 -7.23
N GLU A 147 -17.97 -6.53 -7.75
CA GLU A 147 -17.40 -5.44 -6.94
C GLU A 147 -18.24 -5.13 -5.69
N GLY A 148 -19.57 -5.28 -5.77
CA GLY A 148 -20.47 -5.12 -4.62
C GLY A 148 -20.18 -6.16 -3.53
N ALA A 149 -19.97 -7.43 -3.93
CA ALA A 149 -19.59 -8.50 -3.01
C ALA A 149 -18.23 -8.23 -2.35
N VAL A 150 -17.24 -7.70 -3.09
CA VAL A 150 -15.94 -7.31 -2.53
C VAL A 150 -16.08 -6.16 -1.54
N ARG A 151 -16.87 -5.11 -1.83
CA ARG A 151 -17.11 -4.01 -0.89
C ARG A 151 -17.76 -4.52 0.41
N ALA A 152 -18.77 -5.37 0.30
CA ALA A 152 -19.44 -5.96 1.46
C ALA A 152 -18.51 -6.90 2.26
N LEU A 153 -17.66 -7.67 1.57
CA LEU A 153 -16.68 -8.54 2.20
C LEU A 153 -15.61 -7.74 2.93
N GLN A 154 -15.07 -6.69 2.31
CA GLN A 154 -14.11 -5.78 2.91
C GLN A 154 -14.70 -5.10 4.16
N TYR A 155 -15.94 -4.61 4.09
CA TYR A 155 -16.61 -3.99 5.24
C TYR A 155 -16.74 -4.97 6.41
N ARG A 156 -17.20 -6.20 6.15
CA ARG A 156 -17.31 -7.24 7.19
C ARG A 156 -15.95 -7.61 7.77
N ALA A 157 -14.93 -7.76 6.94
CA ALA A 157 -13.57 -8.08 7.39
C ALA A 157 -12.99 -6.99 8.31
N ILE A 158 -13.19 -5.71 7.99
CA ILE A 158 -12.72 -4.60 8.82
C ILE A 158 -13.44 -4.57 10.16
N ARG A 159 -14.76 -4.79 10.18
CA ARG A 159 -15.52 -4.85 11.44
C ARG A 159 -15.10 -6.01 12.34
N GLU A 160 -14.81 -7.15 11.74
CA GLU A 160 -14.33 -8.32 12.49
C GLU A 160 -12.95 -8.06 13.10
N LEU A 161 -12.02 -7.47 12.31
CA LEU A 161 -10.71 -7.07 12.83
C LEU A 161 -10.81 -6.08 13.99
N ASP A 162 -11.71 -5.11 13.89
CA ASP A 162 -11.96 -4.13 14.96
C ASP A 162 -12.42 -4.82 16.25
N SER A 163 -13.34 -5.79 16.15
CA SER A 163 -13.79 -6.59 17.29
C SER A 163 -12.65 -7.40 17.91
N ILE A 164 -11.87 -8.11 17.10
CA ILE A 164 -10.76 -8.95 17.58
C ILE A 164 -9.69 -8.10 18.27
N LEU A 165 -9.37 -6.93 17.71
CA LEU A 165 -8.39 -6.01 18.29
C LEU A 165 -8.85 -5.45 19.64
N LEU A 166 -10.13 -5.06 19.75
CA LEU A 166 -10.70 -4.57 21.00
C LEU A 166 -10.71 -5.64 22.10
N ASP A 167 -10.95 -6.90 21.74
CA ASP A 167 -10.92 -8.03 22.69
C ASP A 167 -9.49 -8.42 23.10
N SER A 168 -8.49 -8.18 22.25
CA SER A 168 -7.08 -8.48 22.51
C SER A 168 -6.42 -7.48 23.46
N HIS A 169 -7.05 -6.32 23.68
CA HIS A 169 -6.60 -5.24 24.57
C HIS A 169 -7.40 -5.15 25.88
N ARG A 170 -8.31 -6.09 26.16
CA ARG A 170 -8.96 -6.28 27.46
C ARG A 170 -8.22 -7.31 28.30
#